data_AF-A0A7J9JZ96-F1
#
_entry.id   AF-A0A7J9JZ96-F1
#
_cell.length_a   1.000
_cell.length_b   1.000
_cell.length_c   1.000
_cell.angle_alpha   90.00
_cell.angle_beta   90.00
_cell.angle_gamma   90.00
#
_symmetry.space_group_name_H-M   'P 1'
#
loop_
_entity.id
_entity.type
_entity.pdbx_description
1 polymer ?
#
loop_
_entity_poly.entity_id
_entity_poly.type
_entity_poly.pdbx_seq_one_letter_code
_entity_poly.pdbx_strand_id
1 'polypeptide(L)' 'MIAAAGDALWNNGAVCGKMFTVTCTGPRNPVPHPCTGKSVTVKIVDHCPGCPSTIDLSQEAFALIANPVAGIINIDYNQ' A
#
# COMPACT_ATOMS: atom_id res chain seq x y z
N MET A 1 9.19 -5.94 4.70
CA MET A 1 8.58 -5.38 3.48
C MET A 1 8.63 -3.86 3.54
N ILE A 2 8.65 -3.18 2.40
CA ILE A 2 8.79 -1.72 2.32
C ILE A 2 7.68 -1.10 1.47
N ALA A 3 7.46 0.20 1.65
CA ALA A 3 6.55 1.00 0.86
C ALA A 3 7.02 2.46 0.78
N ALA A 4 6.54 3.18 -0.22
CA ALA A 4 6.61 4.63 -0.28
C ALA A 4 5.29 5.24 0.22
N ALA A 5 5.36 6.40 0.87
CA ALA A 5 4.16 7.16 1.23
C ALA A 5 3.80 8.11 0.10
N GLY A 6 2.51 8.19 -0.25
CA GLY A 6 1.99 9.26 -1.10
C GLY A 6 1.87 10.59 -0.33
N ASP A 7 1.56 11.66 -1.05
CA ASP A 7 1.54 13.03 -0.50
C ASP A 7 0.61 13.19 0.72
N ALA A 8 -0.52 12.49 0.72
CA ALA A 8 -1.49 12.51 1.83
C ALA A 8 -0.94 11.93 3.14
N LEU A 9 0.03 11.01 3.06
CA LEU A 9 0.61 10.33 4.22
C LEU A 9 2.02 10.85 4.56
N TRP A 10 2.75 11.41 3.59
CA TRP A 10 4.16 11.77 3.73
C TRP A 10 4.45 12.69 4.93
N ASN A 11 3.59 13.69 5.17
CA ASN A 11 3.69 14.62 6.29
C ASN A 11 5.12 15.19 6.48
N ASN A 12 5.68 15.76 5.40
CA ASN A 12 7.04 16.32 5.38
C ASN A 12 8.13 15.33 5.91
N GLY A 13 7.96 14.04 5.61
CA GLY A 13 8.89 12.97 6.02
C GLY A 13 8.67 12.45 7.43
N ALA A 14 7.72 12.98 8.21
CA ALA A 14 7.46 12.50 9.57
C ALA A 14 6.98 11.04 9.62
N VAL A 15 6.41 10.54 8.53
CA VAL A 15 5.98 9.14 8.41
C VAL A 15 7.14 8.20 8.03
N CYS A 16 8.28 8.73 7.59
CA CYS A 16 9.42 7.90 7.22
C CYS A 16 9.91 7.07 8.42
N GLY A 17 10.16 5.79 8.17
CA GLY A 17 10.56 4.83 9.18
C GLY A 17 9.43 4.25 10.03
N LYS A 18 8.19 4.76 9.92
CA LYS A 18 7.01 4.18 10.57
C LYS A 18 6.63 2.85 9.90
N MET A 19 6.02 1.98 10.69
CA MET A 19 5.52 0.68 10.26
C MET A 19 4.00 0.78 10.09
N PHE A 20 3.45 0.10 9.09
CA PHE A 20 2.01 0.01 8.89
C PHE A 20 1.62 -1.42 8.56
N THR A 21 0.53 -1.90 9.16
CA THR A 21 -0.15 -3.12 8.73
C THR A 21 -1.22 -2.75 7.72
N VAL A 22 -1.10 -3.29 6.50
CA VAL A 22 -1.94 -2.97 5.35
C VAL A 22 -2.72 -4.22 4.95
N THR A 23 -4.01 -4.04 4.68
CA THR A 23 -4.93 -5.11 4.26
C THR A 23 -5.71 -4.66 3.03
N CYS A 24 -5.81 -5.54 2.02
CA CYS A 24 -6.68 -5.30 0.86
C CYS A 24 -8.15 -5.44 1.27
N THR A 25 -8.97 -4.43 0.96
CA THR A 25 -10.41 -4.43 1.27
C THR A 25 -11.29 -4.59 0.04
N GLY A 26 -10.74 -4.40 -1.17
CA GLY A 26 -11.48 -4.69 -2.39
C GLY A 26 -10.86 -4.12 -3.66
N PRO A 27 -11.53 -4.32 -4.80
CA PRO A 27 -11.10 -3.77 -6.08
C PRO A 27 -11.25 -2.27 -6.16
N ARG A 28 -10.29 -1.62 -6.82
CA ARG A 28 -10.35 -0.20 -7.21
C ARG A 28 -10.58 -0.01 -8.71
N ASN A 29 -10.45 -1.08 -9.49
CA ASN A 29 -10.61 -1.14 -10.94
C ASN A 29 -11.34 -2.44 -11.35
N PRO A 30 -11.59 -2.70 -12.66
CA PRO A 30 -12.37 -3.85 -13.13
C PRO A 30 -11.77 -5.25 -12.90
N VAL A 31 -10.63 -5.39 -12.20
CA VAL A 31 -10.08 -6.70 -11.86
C VAL A 31 -10.88 -7.29 -10.68
N PRO A 32 -11.64 -8.39 -10.87
CA PRO A 32 -12.50 -8.93 -9.82
C PRO A 32 -11.67 -9.63 -8.74
N HIS A 33 -12.15 -9.53 -7.49
CA HIS A 33 -11.61 -10.23 -6.31
C HIS A 33 -10.07 -10.17 -6.18
N PRO A 34 -9.46 -8.97 -6.13
CA PRO A 34 -8.01 -8.86 -6.12
C PRO A 34 -7.39 -9.32 -4.80
N CYS A 35 -8.13 -9.26 -3.69
CA CYS A 35 -7.59 -9.50 -2.36
C CYS A 35 -7.33 -10.99 -2.07
N THR A 36 -6.21 -11.28 -1.41
CA THR A 36 -5.84 -12.64 -0.96
C THR A 36 -6.42 -13.01 0.40
N GLY A 37 -7.00 -12.04 1.12
CA GLY A 37 -7.44 -12.19 2.52
C GLY A 37 -6.32 -12.08 3.56
N LYS A 38 -5.11 -11.72 3.14
CA LYS A 38 -3.95 -11.52 4.04
C LYS A 38 -3.69 -10.03 4.28
N SER A 39 -2.86 -9.78 5.29
CA SER A 39 -2.29 -8.46 5.59
C SER A 39 -0.77 -8.51 5.51
N VAL A 40 -0.14 -7.36 5.30
CA VAL A 40 1.32 -7.21 5.29
C VAL A 40 1.74 -6.03 6.14
N THR A 41 2.79 -6.20 6.94
CA THR A 41 3.44 -5.09 7.64
C THR A 41 4.59 -4.54 6.81
N VAL A 42 4.53 -3.25 6.48
CA VAL A 42 5.53 -2.52 5.68
C VAL A 42 6.16 -1.39 6.48
N LYS A 43 7.43 -1.09 6.21
CA LYS A 43 8.10 0.13 6.65
C LYS A 43 8.02 1.19 5.55
N ILE A 44 7.65 2.42 5.89
CA ILE A 44 7.78 3.54 4.95
C ILE A 44 9.27 3.91 4.86
N VAL A 45 9.82 3.87 3.66
CA VAL A 45 11.25 4.18 3.41
C VAL A 45 11.46 5.20 2.31
N ASP A 46 10.39 5.61 1.61
CA ASP A 46 10.46 6.53 0.49
C ASP A 46 9.21 7.43 0.42
N HIS A 47 9.32 8.51 -0.34
CA HIS A 47 8.22 9.40 -0.71
C HIS A 47 7.91 9.16 -2.19
N CYS A 48 6.61 9.12 -2.53
CA CYS A 48 6.13 9.01 -3.90
C CYS A 48 5.37 10.30 -4.26
N PRO A 49 6.06 11.36 -4.74
CA PRO A 49 5.44 12.65 -5.03
C PRO A 49 4.48 12.55 -6.22
N GLY A 50 3.25 13.04 -6.05
CA GLY A 50 2.23 13.00 -7.10
C GLY A 50 1.64 11.61 -7.37
N CYS A 51 2.00 10.60 -6.58
CA CYS A 51 1.44 9.27 -6.71
C CYS A 51 -0.02 9.26 -6.25
N PRO A 52 -0.93 8.61 -6.99
CA PRO A 52 -2.36 8.60 -6.66
C PRO A 52 -2.70 7.75 -5.42
N SER A 53 -1.76 6.92 -4.96
CA SER A 53 -1.90 6.02 -3.83
C SER A 53 -1.45 6.65 -2.52
N THR A 54 -2.16 6.36 -1.43
CA THR A 54 -1.75 6.77 -0.07
C THR A 54 -0.50 6.02 0.41
N ILE A 55 -0.41 4.73 0.08
CA ILE A 55 0.75 3.86 0.35
C ILE A 55 1.05 3.12 -0.95
N ASP A 56 2.27 3.28 -1.47
CA ASP A 56 2.76 2.55 -2.64
C ASP A 56 3.63 1.37 -2.19
N LEU A 57 3.07 0.17 -2.29
CA LEU A 57 3.68 -1.05 -1.78
C LEU A 57 4.76 -1.53 -2.74
N SER A 58 5.88 -2.03 -2.20
CA SER A 58 6.78 -2.88 -2.99
C SER A 58 6.01 -4.03 -3.65
N GLN A 59 6.47 -4.47 -4.82
CA GLN A 59 5.81 -5.54 -5.59
C GLN A 59 5.59 -6.79 -4.74
N GLU A 60 6.58 -7.16 -3.92
CA GLU A 60 6.50 -8.32 -3.06
C GLU A 60 5.45 -8.12 -1.94
N ALA A 61 5.29 -6.90 -1.43
CA ALA A 61 4.30 -6.58 -0.39
C ALA A 61 2.89 -6.59 -0.96
N PHE A 62 2.72 -6.01 -2.15
CA PHE A 62 1.46 -6.01 -2.88
C PHE A 62 1.00 -7.45 -3.15
N ALA A 63 1.89 -8.29 -3.69
CA ALA A 63 1.59 -9.68 -4.04
C ALA A 63 1.14 -10.55 -2.85
N LEU A 64 1.47 -10.16 -1.61
CA LEU A 64 1.00 -10.86 -0.41
C LEU A 64 -0.48 -10.60 -0.14
N ILE A 65 -0.96 -9.38 -0.39
CA ILE A 65 -2.33 -8.97 -0.03
C ILE A 65 -3.27 -8.92 -1.23
N ALA A 66 -2.74 -8.83 -2.46
CA ALA A 66 -3.55 -8.77 -3.67
C ALA A 66 -2.87 -9.31 -4.94
N ASN A 67 -3.68 -9.65 -5.94
CA ASN A 67 -3.24 -10.04 -7.27
C ASN A 67 -2.54 -8.86 -7.98
N PRO A 68 -1.24 -8.97 -8.33
CA PRO A 68 -0.48 -7.89 -8.98
C PRO A 68 -1.10 -7.35 -10.27
N VAL A 69 -1.90 -8.15 -10.99
CA VAL A 69 -2.62 -7.70 -12.20
C VAL A 69 -3.61 -6.57 -11.90
N ALA A 70 -4.13 -6.51 -10.66
CA ALA A 70 -4.98 -5.40 -10.25
C ALA A 70 -4.24 -4.06 -10.28
N GLY A 71 -2.97 -4.01 -9.90
CA GLY A 71 -2.12 -2.81 -9.88
C GLY A 71 -2.53 -1.73 -8.86
N ILE A 72 -3.83 -1.55 -8.60
CA ILE A 72 -4.40 -0.64 -7.62
C ILE A 72 -5.59 -1.30 -6.91
N ILE A 73 -5.66 -1.15 -5.60
CA ILE A 73 -6.66 -1.78 -4.72
C ILE A 73 -7.11 -0.78 -3.65
N ASN A 74 -8.29 -1.02 -3.08
CA ASN A 74 -8.66 -0.37 -1.83
C ASN A 74 -7.97 -1.08 -0.67
N ILE A 75 -7.49 -0.30 0.29
CA ILE A 75 -6.79 -0.81 1.48
C ILE A 75 -7.33 -0.17 2.74
N ASP A 76 -7.25 -0.91 3.83
CA ASP A 76 -7.20 -0.36 5.19
C ASP A 76 -5.77 -0.47 5.70
N TYR A 77 -5.34 0.51 6.51
CA TYR A 77 -4.01 0.50 7.11
C TYR A 77 -4.03 1.09 8.52
N ASN A 78 -3.20 0.54 9.39
CA ASN A 78 -3.00 1.00 10.76
C ASN A 78 -1.51 1.02 11.08
N GLN A 79 -1.04 2.04 11.81
CA GLN A 79 0.35 2.16 12.25
C GLN A 79 0.65 1.24 13.43
#